data_AF-A0AAJ7SII0-F1
#
_entry.id   AF-A0AAJ7SII0-F1
#
_cell.length_a   1.000
_cell.length_b   1.000
_cell.length_c   1.000
_cell.angle_alpha   90.00
_cell.angle_beta   90.00
_cell.angle_gamma   90.00
#
_symmetry.space_group_name_H-M   'P 1'
#
loop_
_entity.id
_entity.type
_entity.pdbx_description
1 polymer ?
#
loop_
_entity_poly.entity_id
_entity_poly.type
_entity_poly.pdbx_seq_one_letter_code
_entity_poly.pdbx_strand_id
1 'polypeptide(L)'
;MADLEAVLADVSYLMAMEKSKSTPAARASKKIVLPEPSIRSVMQKYLEERGEVAFEKIFKQRIGYLLFKEFCENVVDEPVPQLQFYEEIKEYEKLDSEDERLQRSRQIYDKYIMKELLSSSHPFSKKAVDHVQTHLSRRLVPSALFQPYIEEICSSLQGEIFKKFIDSEKFTRFCQWKNVELNIHLTMNDFSVHRIIGRGGFGEVYGCRKADTGKM
;
A
#
# COMPACT_ATOMS: atom_id res chain seq x y z
N MET A 1 -6.74 28.66 -37.66
CA MET A 1 -5.76 28.83 -36.55
C MET A 1 -6.21 28.06 -35.30
N ALA A 2 -7.47 28.18 -34.87
CA ALA A 2 -8.05 27.40 -33.75
C ALA A 2 -7.99 25.86 -33.91
N ASP A 3 -8.06 25.36 -35.14
CA ASP A 3 -8.08 23.91 -35.42
C ASP A 3 -6.72 23.23 -35.15
N LEU A 4 -5.62 23.93 -35.40
CA LEU A 4 -4.27 23.39 -35.15
C LEU A 4 -3.97 23.34 -33.65
N GLU A 5 -4.38 24.35 -32.89
CA GLU A 5 -4.20 24.38 -31.42
C GLU A 5 -5.00 23.27 -30.73
N ALA A 6 -6.23 23.02 -31.17
CA ALA A 6 -7.05 21.93 -30.65
C ALA A 6 -6.40 20.56 -30.91
N VAL A 7 -5.92 20.33 -32.14
CA VAL A 7 -5.21 19.09 -32.50
C VAL A 7 -3.93 18.92 -31.68
N LEU A 8 -3.14 19.98 -31.50
CA LEU A 8 -1.91 19.93 -30.68
C LEU A 8 -2.21 19.63 -29.21
N ALA A 9 -3.28 20.19 -28.65
CA ALA A 9 -3.70 19.94 -27.28
C ALA A 9 -4.14 18.48 -27.08
N ASP A 10 -4.85 17.91 -28.06
CA ASP A 10 -5.28 16.51 -28.08
C ASP A 10 -4.10 15.54 -28.15
N VAL A 11 -3.16 15.78 -29.06
CA VAL A 11 -1.93 14.97 -29.20
C VAL A 11 -1.11 15.04 -27.91
N SER A 12 -0.93 16.23 -27.34
CA SER A 12 -0.22 16.44 -26.08
C SER A 12 -0.86 15.66 -24.92
N TYR A 13 -2.19 15.70 -24.81
CA TYR A 13 -2.94 14.98 -23.79
C TYR A 13 -2.82 13.46 -23.95
N LEU A 14 -2.99 12.92 -25.16
CA LEU A 14 -2.87 11.49 -25.43
C LEU A 14 -1.45 10.98 -25.13
N MET A 15 -0.42 11.71 -25.56
CA MET A 15 0.97 11.37 -25.23
C MET A 15 1.22 11.40 -23.73
N ALA A 16 0.64 12.35 -22.99
CA ALA A 16 0.76 12.42 -21.54
C ALA A 16 0.08 11.24 -20.84
N MET A 17 -1.10 10.82 -21.32
CA MET A 17 -1.78 9.61 -20.84
C MET A 17 -0.93 8.35 -21.07
N GLU A 18 -0.35 8.18 -22.26
CA GLU A 18 0.53 7.04 -22.55
C GLU A 18 1.78 7.05 -21.67
N LYS A 19 2.40 8.22 -21.49
CA LYS A 19 3.55 8.39 -20.57
C LYS A 19 3.18 8.09 -19.12
N SER A 20 1.93 8.30 -18.72
CA SER A 20 1.48 8.00 -17.36
C SER A 20 1.32 6.50 -17.09
N LYS A 21 1.14 5.66 -18.12
CA LYS A 21 0.97 4.21 -17.97
C LYS A 21 2.28 3.46 -17.66
N SER A 22 3.43 4.03 -18.02
CA SER A 22 4.74 3.37 -17.94
C SER A 22 5.73 4.18 -17.08
N THR A 23 5.93 3.77 -15.82
CA THR A 23 6.87 4.40 -14.86
C THR A 23 6.77 5.95 -14.83
N PRO A 24 5.60 6.52 -14.50
CA PRO A 24 5.34 7.96 -14.62
C PRO A 24 6.35 8.84 -13.88
N ALA A 25 6.85 8.38 -12.72
CA ALA A 25 7.81 9.09 -11.90
C ALA A 25 9.19 9.27 -12.57
N ALA A 26 9.62 8.33 -13.42
CA ALA A 26 10.88 8.45 -14.15
C ALA A 26 10.84 9.58 -15.20
N ARG A 27 9.62 10.00 -15.58
CA ARG A 27 9.35 11.06 -16.57
C ARG A 27 8.73 12.29 -15.91
N ALA A 28 8.89 12.44 -14.60
CA ALA A 28 8.49 13.62 -13.85
C ALA A 28 9.44 14.79 -14.16
N SER A 29 8.89 15.99 -14.31
CA SER A 29 9.67 17.20 -14.61
C SER A 29 10.28 17.82 -13.35
N LYS A 30 9.69 17.56 -12.19
CA LYS A 30 10.22 17.92 -10.86
C LYS A 30 10.53 16.64 -10.09
N LYS A 31 11.54 16.67 -9.22
CA LYS A 31 11.89 15.54 -8.35
C LYS A 31 11.47 15.86 -6.92
N ILE A 32 10.90 14.87 -6.24
CA ILE A 32 10.69 14.94 -4.79
C ILE A 32 12.05 14.80 -4.12
N VAL A 33 12.40 15.76 -3.26
CA VAL A 33 13.61 15.73 -2.44
C VAL A 33 13.19 15.41 -1.01
N LEU A 34 13.75 14.34 -0.45
CA LEU A 34 13.50 13.98 0.93
C LEU A 34 14.38 14.82 1.87
N PRO A 35 13.86 15.27 3.02
CA PRO A 35 14.66 15.94 4.04
C PRO A 35 15.71 14.99 4.63
N GLU A 36 16.74 15.52 5.28
CA GLU A 36 17.76 14.70 5.93
C GLU A 36 17.18 13.81 7.05
N PRO A 37 17.83 12.67 7.38
CA PRO A 37 17.36 11.74 8.42
C PRO A 37 17.12 12.39 9.79
N SER A 38 17.82 13.49 10.09
CA SER A 38 17.67 14.29 11.32
C SER A 38 16.24 14.79 11.55
N ILE A 39 15.42 14.90 10.49
CA ILE A 39 14.01 15.26 10.55
C ILE A 39 13.18 14.34 11.44
N ARG A 40 13.63 13.10 11.65
CA ARG A 40 12.99 12.12 12.54
C ARG A 40 12.75 12.69 13.94
N SER A 41 13.72 13.43 14.48
CA SER A 41 13.62 13.98 15.84
C SER A 41 12.39 14.88 16.06
N VAL A 42 12.01 15.65 15.03
CA VAL A 42 10.83 16.53 15.03
C VAL A 42 9.58 15.75 14.66
N MET A 43 9.66 14.95 13.59
CA MET A 43 8.51 14.24 13.05
C MET A 43 7.99 13.15 13.99
N GLN A 44 8.88 12.44 14.68
CA GLN A 44 8.50 11.42 15.64
C GLN A 44 7.67 12.02 16.78
N LYS A 45 8.15 13.10 17.42
CA LYS A 45 7.40 13.82 18.46
C LYS A 45 6.05 14.32 17.96
N TYR A 46 6.03 14.96 16.79
CA TYR A 46 4.80 15.46 16.17
C TYR A 46 3.76 14.35 15.94
N LEU A 47 4.20 13.17 15.48
CA LEU A 47 3.31 12.03 15.23
C LEU A 47 2.88 11.35 16.54
N GLU A 48 3.76 11.26 17.54
CA GLU A 48 3.46 10.70 18.86
C GLU A 48 2.40 11.52 19.60
N GLU A 49 2.53 12.85 19.62
CA GLU A 49 1.54 13.78 20.22
C GLU A 49 0.14 13.64 19.61
N ARG A 50 0.05 13.15 18.37
CA ARG A 50 -1.21 12.92 17.64
C ARG A 50 -1.68 11.48 17.68
N GLY A 51 -0.94 10.58 18.33
CA GLY A 51 -1.24 9.15 18.36
C GLY A 51 -1.15 8.48 16.97
N GLU A 52 -0.33 9.03 16.07
CA GLU A 52 -0.13 8.50 14.71
C GLU A 52 1.02 7.48 14.63
N VAL A 53 1.83 7.35 15.69
CA VAL A 53 2.84 6.29 15.84
C VAL A 53 2.20 5.04 16.46
N ALA A 54 1.27 4.44 15.72
CA ALA A 54 0.61 3.18 16.08
C ALA A 54 0.65 2.20 14.91
N PHE A 55 0.71 0.90 15.20
CA PHE A 55 0.82 -0.15 14.18
C PHE A 55 -0.28 -0.03 13.14
N GLU A 56 -1.53 0.06 13.57
CA GLU A 56 -2.69 0.13 12.68
C GLU A 56 -2.67 1.39 11.82
N LYS A 57 -2.15 2.51 12.34
CA LYS A 57 -2.06 3.78 11.64
C LYS A 57 -1.00 3.74 10.54
N ILE A 58 0.19 3.23 10.86
CA ILE A 58 1.31 3.17 9.92
C ILE A 58 1.08 2.05 8.90
N PHE A 59 0.67 0.87 9.34
CA PHE A 59 0.50 -0.32 8.50
C PHE A 59 -0.64 -0.17 7.48
N LYS A 60 -1.68 0.62 7.78
CA LYS A 60 -2.76 0.94 6.81
C LYS A 60 -2.33 1.96 5.75
N GLN A 61 -1.27 2.73 5.98
CA GLN A 61 -0.75 3.67 5.00
C GLN A 61 0.11 2.92 3.98
N ARG A 62 -0.07 3.20 2.68
CA ARG A 62 0.68 2.49 1.62
C ARG A 62 2.19 2.58 1.79
N ILE A 63 2.73 3.77 2.08
CA ILE A 63 4.16 3.97 2.30
C ILE A 63 4.61 3.30 3.61
N GLY A 64 3.80 3.39 4.66
CA GLY A 64 4.08 2.73 5.94
C GLY A 64 4.16 1.22 5.80
N TYR A 65 3.19 0.60 5.13
CA TYR A 65 3.20 -0.83 4.79
C TYR A 65 4.44 -1.23 3.99
N LEU A 66 4.78 -0.51 2.92
CA LEU A 66 5.92 -0.86 2.07
C LEU A 66 7.25 -0.80 2.82
N LEU A 67 7.43 0.22 3.68
CA LEU A 67 8.64 0.35 4.50
C LEU A 67 8.69 -0.70 5.61
N PHE A 68 7.55 -1.02 6.23
CA PHE A 68 7.45 -2.09 7.21
C PHE A 68 7.73 -3.46 6.59
N LYS A 69 7.22 -3.71 5.38
CA LYS A 69 7.53 -4.91 4.60
C LYS A 69 9.01 -5.01 4.31
N GLU A 70 9.61 -3.94 3.76
CA GLU A 70 11.03 -3.91 3.45
C GLU A 70 11.90 -4.13 4.71
N PHE A 71 11.47 -3.61 5.85
CA PHE A 71 12.07 -3.87 7.16
C PHE A 71 12.02 -5.37 7.52
N CYS A 72 10.85 -5.99 7.47
CA CYS A 72 10.68 -7.41 7.78
C CYS A 72 11.44 -8.34 6.83
N GLU A 73 11.63 -7.97 5.57
CA GLU A 73 12.30 -8.81 4.56
C GLU A 73 13.82 -8.66 4.54
N ASN A 74 14.35 -7.46 4.83
CA ASN A 74 15.76 -7.15 4.57
C ASN A 74 16.55 -6.66 5.79
N VAL A 75 15.87 -6.35 6.92
CA VAL A 75 16.51 -5.75 8.10
C VAL A 75 16.38 -6.65 9.32
N VAL A 76 15.26 -7.35 9.49
CA VAL A 76 15.05 -8.26 10.61
C VAL A 76 15.74 -9.60 10.32
N ASP A 77 16.61 -10.04 11.22
CA ASP A 77 17.31 -11.33 11.11
C ASP A 77 16.37 -12.53 11.31
N GLU A 78 15.31 -12.34 12.10
CA GLU A 78 14.29 -13.34 12.37
C GLU A 78 13.31 -13.45 11.19
N PRO A 79 12.98 -14.65 10.69
CA PRO A 79 12.00 -14.79 9.63
C PRO A 79 10.62 -14.35 10.10
N VAL A 80 9.92 -13.59 9.25
CA VAL A 80 8.56 -13.06 9.51
C VAL A 80 7.53 -13.73 8.58
N PRO A 81 7.29 -15.06 8.69
CA PRO A 81 6.39 -15.78 7.78
C PRO A 81 4.94 -15.29 7.84
N GLN A 82 4.50 -14.73 8.97
CA GLN A 82 3.17 -14.13 9.12
C GLN A 82 2.92 -13.00 8.13
N LEU A 83 3.95 -12.24 7.73
CA LEU A 83 3.79 -11.17 6.74
C LEU A 83 3.55 -11.74 5.33
N GLN A 84 4.24 -12.83 4.97
CA GLN A 84 4.00 -13.52 3.70
C GLN A 84 2.59 -14.12 3.66
N PHE A 85 2.12 -14.66 4.78
CA PHE A 85 0.75 -15.16 4.88
C PHE A 85 -0.28 -14.04 4.72
N TYR A 86 -0.06 -12.89 5.35
CA TYR A 86 -0.90 -11.69 5.17
C TYR A 86 -1.00 -11.29 3.69
N GLU A 87 0.12 -11.26 2.96
CA GLU A 87 0.11 -10.90 1.54
C GLU A 87 -0.67 -11.89 0.68
N GLU A 88 -0.53 -13.18 0.94
CA GLU A 88 -1.26 -14.22 0.21
C GLU A 88 -2.78 -14.10 0.44
N ILE A 89 -3.20 -13.75 1.66
CA ILE A 89 -4.60 -13.44 1.96
C ILE A 89 -5.05 -12.19 1.21
N LYS A 90 -4.22 -11.13 1.17
CA LYS A 90 -4.55 -9.90 0.42
C LYS A 90 -4.63 -10.10 -1.08
N GLU A 91 -3.88 -11.03 -1.65
CA GLU A 91 -4.06 -11.43 -3.05
C GLU A 91 -5.31 -12.30 -3.23
N TYR A 92 -5.63 -13.20 -2.29
CA TYR A 92 -6.87 -13.97 -2.30
C TYR A 92 -8.13 -13.07 -2.27
N GLU A 93 -8.13 -12.02 -1.46
CA GLU A 93 -9.24 -11.06 -1.35
C GLU A 93 -9.58 -10.36 -2.67
N LYS A 94 -8.62 -10.26 -3.59
CA LYS A 94 -8.77 -9.60 -4.90
C LYS A 94 -9.29 -10.52 -6.00
N LEU A 95 -9.40 -11.82 -5.73
CA LEU A 95 -9.87 -12.79 -6.72
C LEU A 95 -11.38 -12.66 -6.92
N ASP A 96 -11.80 -12.35 -8.14
CA ASP A 96 -13.22 -12.22 -8.47
C ASP A 96 -13.90 -13.59 -8.66
N SER A 97 -13.17 -14.58 -9.19
CA SER A 97 -13.69 -15.92 -9.51
C SER A 97 -13.76 -16.84 -8.28
N GLU A 98 -14.90 -17.53 -8.11
CA GLU A 98 -15.08 -18.51 -7.03
C GLU A 98 -14.19 -19.75 -7.22
N ASP A 99 -14.00 -20.21 -8.45
CA ASP A 99 -13.13 -21.35 -8.75
C ASP A 99 -11.66 -21.04 -8.44
N GLU A 100 -11.20 -19.83 -8.79
CA GLU A 100 -9.85 -19.37 -8.46
C GLU A 100 -9.68 -19.23 -6.94
N ARG A 101 -10.68 -18.68 -6.24
CA ARG A 101 -10.69 -18.63 -4.77
C ARG A 101 -10.65 -20.02 -4.16
N LEU A 102 -11.37 -20.99 -4.71
CA LEU A 102 -11.35 -22.36 -4.20
C LEU A 102 -9.97 -23.02 -4.34
N GLN A 103 -9.32 -22.86 -5.49
CA GLN A 103 -7.97 -23.37 -5.69
C GLN A 103 -6.97 -22.64 -4.78
N ARG A 104 -7.05 -21.31 -4.70
CA ARG A 104 -6.13 -20.47 -3.94
C ARG A 104 -6.27 -20.70 -2.43
N SER A 105 -7.49 -20.81 -1.93
CA SER A 105 -7.74 -21.05 -0.51
C SER A 105 -7.17 -22.39 -0.03
N ARG A 106 -7.22 -23.45 -0.87
CA ARG A 106 -6.55 -24.74 -0.59
C ARG A 106 -5.03 -24.60 -0.54
N GLN A 107 -4.43 -23.91 -1.50
CA GLN A 107 -2.98 -23.67 -1.51
C GLN A 107 -2.52 -22.91 -0.26
N ILE A 108 -3.26 -21.87 0.13
CA ILE A 108 -2.98 -21.08 1.34
C ILE A 108 -3.11 -21.98 2.58
N TYR A 109 -4.19 -22.76 2.67
CA TYR A 109 -4.42 -23.66 3.78
C TYR A 109 -3.30 -24.69 3.93
N ASP A 110 -2.91 -25.37 2.85
CA ASP A 110 -1.85 -26.38 2.88
C ASP A 110 -0.49 -25.79 3.26
N LYS A 111 -0.17 -24.60 2.75
CA LYS A 111 1.12 -23.92 2.96
C LYS A 111 1.28 -23.35 4.37
N TYR A 112 0.26 -22.68 4.90
CA TYR A 112 0.36 -21.87 6.13
C TYR A 112 -0.39 -22.46 7.33
N ILE A 113 -1.43 -23.26 7.11
CA ILE A 113 -2.30 -23.76 8.19
C ILE A 113 -1.98 -25.24 8.47
N MET A 114 -2.02 -26.09 7.44
CA MET A 114 -1.84 -27.54 7.58
C MET A 114 -0.43 -27.90 8.06
N LYS A 115 0.61 -27.26 7.50
CA LYS A 115 2.01 -27.50 7.89
C LYS A 115 2.26 -27.19 9.37
N GLU A 116 1.62 -26.15 9.89
CA GLU A 116 1.79 -25.73 11.29
C GLU A 116 0.96 -26.58 12.26
N LEU A 117 -0.24 -27.01 11.86
CA LEU A 117 -1.06 -27.96 12.63
C LEU A 117 -0.32 -29.29 12.89
N LEU A 118 0.45 -29.77 11.92
CA LEU A 118 1.26 -30.99 12.06
C LEU A 118 2.48 -30.80 13.00
N SER A 119 2.92 -29.56 13.21
CA SER A 119 4.09 -29.23 14.04
C SER A 119 3.76 -28.97 15.52
N SER A 120 2.49 -29.02 15.92
CA SER A 120 1.99 -28.74 17.29
C SER A 120 2.46 -27.41 17.91
N SER A 121 2.94 -26.48 17.09
CA SER A 121 3.56 -25.21 17.50
C SER A 121 2.78 -24.01 16.94
N HIS A 122 1.45 -24.13 16.82
CA HIS A 122 0.68 -23.16 16.04
C HIS A 122 0.46 -21.85 16.82
N PRO A 123 0.84 -20.69 16.27
CA PRO A 123 0.54 -19.39 16.87
C PRO A 123 -0.93 -18.99 16.72
N PHE A 124 -1.71 -19.63 15.84
CA PHE A 124 -3.10 -19.24 15.58
C PHE A 124 -4.11 -19.99 16.45
N SER A 125 -5.23 -19.32 16.75
CA SER A 125 -6.27 -19.86 17.61
C SER A 125 -7.03 -21.01 16.95
N LYS A 126 -7.47 -21.98 17.75
CA LYS A 126 -8.37 -23.06 17.28
C LYS A 126 -9.62 -22.50 16.59
N LYS A 127 -10.12 -21.36 17.06
CA LYS A 127 -11.29 -20.69 16.47
C LYS A 127 -11.03 -20.26 15.01
N ALA A 128 -9.85 -19.70 14.71
CA ALA A 128 -9.49 -19.31 13.34
C ALA A 128 -9.33 -20.55 12.43
N VAL A 129 -8.71 -21.60 12.95
CA VAL A 129 -8.55 -22.89 12.26
C VAL A 129 -9.90 -23.52 11.93
N ASP A 130 -10.76 -23.69 12.93
CA ASP A 130 -12.07 -24.32 12.80
C ASP A 130 -12.97 -23.52 11.83
N HIS A 131 -12.88 -22.19 11.86
CA HIS A 131 -13.62 -21.32 10.94
C HIS A 131 -13.27 -21.63 9.48
N VAL A 132 -11.99 -21.65 9.14
CA VAL A 132 -11.55 -21.89 7.75
C VAL A 132 -11.78 -23.35 7.33
N GLN A 133 -11.51 -24.32 8.20
CA GLN A 133 -11.78 -25.74 7.90
C GLN A 133 -13.25 -26.01 7.62
N THR A 134 -14.16 -25.43 8.41
CA THR A 134 -15.61 -25.59 8.23
C THR A 134 -16.07 -25.02 6.89
N HIS A 135 -15.54 -23.87 6.48
CA HIS A 135 -15.87 -23.26 5.20
C HIS A 135 -15.31 -24.05 4.02
N LEU A 136 -14.05 -24.49 4.09
CA LEU A 136 -13.41 -25.29 3.05
C LEU A 136 -14.09 -26.65 2.85
N SER A 137 -14.52 -27.33 3.93
CA SER A 137 -15.25 -28.60 3.83
C SER A 137 -16.60 -28.46 3.11
N ARG A 138 -17.26 -27.30 3.25
CA ARG A 138 -18.51 -26.96 2.57
C ARG A 138 -18.32 -26.33 1.20
N ARG A 139 -17.06 -26.19 0.74
CA ARG A 139 -16.67 -25.46 -0.49
C ARG A 139 -17.17 -24.01 -0.52
N LEU A 140 -17.31 -23.36 0.63
CA LEU A 140 -17.68 -21.95 0.73
C LEU A 140 -16.41 -21.11 0.81
N VAL A 141 -16.17 -20.27 -0.19
CA VAL A 141 -14.94 -19.46 -0.30
C VAL A 141 -15.24 -17.96 -0.46
N PRO A 142 -15.81 -17.32 0.58
CA PRO A 142 -15.98 -15.87 0.58
C PRO A 142 -14.62 -15.16 0.53
N SER A 143 -14.58 -13.93 0.01
CA SER A 143 -13.35 -13.13 -0.01
C SER A 143 -12.78 -12.88 1.39
N ALA A 144 -13.64 -12.82 2.41
CA ALA A 144 -13.25 -12.64 3.81
C ALA A 144 -12.96 -13.95 4.57
N LEU A 145 -12.77 -15.09 3.87
CA LEU A 145 -12.55 -16.42 4.49
C LEU A 145 -11.45 -16.42 5.55
N PHE A 146 -10.34 -15.71 5.29
CA PHE A 146 -9.16 -15.69 6.16
C PHE A 146 -9.13 -14.49 7.12
N GLN A 147 -10.24 -13.76 7.28
CA GLN A 147 -10.29 -12.58 8.15
C GLN A 147 -9.85 -12.85 9.61
N PRO A 148 -10.20 -14.00 10.24
CA PRO A 148 -9.68 -14.31 11.58
C PRO A 148 -8.15 -14.40 11.64
N TYR A 149 -7.51 -14.91 10.58
CA TYR A 149 -6.05 -14.96 10.49
C TYR A 149 -5.43 -13.57 10.31
N ILE A 150 -6.09 -12.67 9.57
CA ILE A 150 -5.62 -11.27 9.44
C ILE A 150 -5.53 -10.60 10.82
N GLU A 151 -6.53 -10.79 11.68
CA GLU A 151 -6.55 -10.21 13.03
C GLU A 151 -5.40 -10.74 13.89
N GLU A 152 -5.20 -12.06 13.88
CA GLU A 152 -4.14 -12.71 14.67
C GLU A 152 -2.73 -12.37 14.14
N ILE A 153 -2.55 -12.31 12.81
CA ILE A 153 -1.30 -11.87 12.18
C ILE A 153 -0.99 -10.42 12.56
N CYS A 154 -1.97 -9.51 12.44
CA CYS A 154 -1.79 -8.10 12.81
C CYS A 154 -1.40 -7.96 14.28
N SER A 155 -2.06 -8.69 15.17
CA SER A 155 -1.76 -8.72 16.61
C SER A 155 -0.33 -9.18 16.88
N SER A 156 0.13 -10.23 16.19
CA SER A 156 1.51 -10.73 16.28
C SER A 156 2.53 -9.70 15.79
N LEU A 157 2.27 -9.04 14.66
CA LEU A 157 3.16 -8.02 14.07
C LEU A 157 3.25 -6.74 14.90
N GLN A 158 2.19 -6.36 15.60
CA GLN A 158 2.10 -5.15 16.43
C GLN A 158 3.04 -5.18 17.66
N GLY A 159 3.50 -6.36 18.09
CA GLY A 159 4.36 -6.52 19.25
C GLY A 159 5.82 -6.09 19.01
N GLU A 160 6.75 -6.99 19.31
CA GLU A 160 8.20 -6.71 19.26
C GLU A 160 8.70 -6.31 17.87
N ILE A 161 8.11 -6.87 16.80
CA ILE A 161 8.50 -6.56 15.41
C ILE A 161 8.23 -5.09 15.10
N PHE A 162 7.05 -4.58 15.48
CA PHE A 162 6.72 -3.17 15.28
C PHE A 162 7.60 -2.23 16.11
N LYS A 163 7.94 -2.60 17.36
CA LYS A 163 8.91 -1.81 18.15
C LYS A 163 10.26 -1.72 17.46
N LYS A 164 10.82 -2.86 17.02
CA LYS A 164 12.08 -2.91 16.25
C LYS A 164 11.98 -2.07 14.96
N PHE A 165 10.82 -2.05 14.30
CA PHE A 165 10.58 -1.20 13.12
C PHE A 165 10.67 0.29 13.49
N ILE A 166 10.02 0.73 14.57
CA ILE A 166 10.08 2.13 15.02
C ILE A 166 11.52 2.55 15.32
N ASP A 167 12.34 1.68 15.89
CA ASP A 167 13.74 1.99 16.17
C ASP A 167 14.61 2.05 14.89
N SER A 168 14.21 1.37 13.82
CA SER A 168 14.98 1.24 12.58
C SER A 168 15.10 2.50 11.71
N GLU A 169 16.03 2.45 10.75
CA GLU A 169 16.14 3.45 9.67
C GLU A 169 14.92 3.45 8.72
N LYS A 170 14.14 2.36 8.67
CA LYS A 170 12.94 2.30 7.84
C LYS A 170 11.83 3.20 8.39
N PHE A 171 11.71 3.31 9.72
CA PHE A 171 10.84 4.33 10.33
C PHE A 171 11.37 5.75 10.13
N THR A 172 12.69 5.94 10.14
CA THR A 172 13.32 7.23 9.76
C THR A 172 12.90 7.64 8.34
N ARG A 173 12.93 6.70 7.39
CA ARG A 173 12.44 6.93 6.02
C ARG A 173 10.94 7.23 5.97
N PHE A 174 10.14 6.60 6.82
CA PHE A 174 8.72 6.92 6.95
C PHE A 174 8.52 8.37 7.40
N CYS A 175 9.25 8.83 8.41
CA CYS A 175 9.23 10.23 8.87
C CYS A 175 9.58 11.22 7.76
N GLN A 176 10.57 10.91 6.91
CA GLN A 176 10.93 11.75 5.76
C GLN A 176 9.76 11.89 4.78
N TRP A 177 9.08 10.78 4.44
CA TRP A 177 7.92 10.82 3.56
C TRP A 177 6.72 11.52 4.18
N LYS A 178 6.44 11.30 5.47
CA LYS A 178 5.37 12.01 6.19
C LYS A 178 5.64 13.51 6.24
N ASN A 179 6.90 13.92 6.36
CA ASN A 179 7.25 15.34 6.31
C ASN A 179 6.94 15.95 4.95
N VAL A 180 7.27 15.25 3.85
CA VAL A 180 6.90 15.70 2.50
C VAL A 180 5.38 15.80 2.38
N GLU A 181 4.64 14.78 2.79
CA GLU A 181 3.17 14.73 2.73
C GLU A 181 2.51 15.88 3.48
N LEU A 182 2.94 16.16 4.72
CA LEU A 182 2.35 17.20 5.56
C LEU A 182 2.73 18.63 5.14
N ASN A 183 3.78 18.79 4.33
CA ASN A 183 4.25 20.09 3.84
C ASN A 183 3.88 20.37 2.37
N ILE A 184 2.96 19.59 1.78
CA ILE A 184 2.49 19.83 0.42
C ILE A 184 1.68 21.13 0.35
N HIS A 185 2.16 22.10 -0.44
CA HIS A 185 1.44 23.31 -0.79
C HIS A 185 1.30 23.37 -2.31
N LEU A 186 0.12 23.01 -2.81
CA LEU A 186 -0.12 22.90 -4.25
C LEU A 186 -0.37 24.26 -4.90
N THR A 187 0.26 24.48 -6.04
CA THR A 187 0.03 25.63 -6.92
C THR A 187 -0.18 25.16 -8.36
N MET A 188 -0.64 26.05 -9.25
CA MET A 188 -0.78 25.71 -10.68
C MET A 188 0.55 25.27 -11.31
N ASN A 189 1.69 25.72 -10.79
CA ASN A 189 3.02 25.32 -11.30
C ASN A 189 3.37 23.85 -11.01
N ASP A 190 2.60 23.16 -10.17
CA ASP A 190 2.81 21.75 -9.86
C ASP A 190 2.04 20.82 -10.81
N PHE A 191 1.29 21.41 -11.74
CA PHE A 191 0.49 20.71 -12.73
C PHE A 191 0.82 21.20 -14.14
N SER A 192 1.13 20.27 -15.03
CA SER A 192 1.10 20.52 -16.46
C SER A 192 -0.34 20.37 -16.93
N VAL A 193 -1.03 21.50 -17.14
CA VAL A 193 -2.42 21.53 -17.58
C VAL A 193 -2.50 21.33 -19.10
N HIS A 194 -3.36 20.41 -19.55
CA HIS A 194 -3.60 20.08 -20.95
C HIS A 194 -4.97 20.64 -21.40
N ARG A 195 -5.69 19.91 -22.26
CA ARG A 195 -7.00 20.32 -22.78
C ARG A 195 -8.12 20.23 -21.74
N ILE A 196 -9.20 20.96 -22.02
CA ILE A 196 -10.49 20.81 -21.33
C ILE A 196 -11.09 19.45 -21.68
N ILE A 197 -11.53 18.71 -20.67
CA ILE A 197 -12.21 17.42 -20.79
C ILE A 197 -13.69 17.50 -20.40
N GLY A 198 -14.13 18.61 -19.84
CA GLY A 198 -15.54 18.85 -19.52
C GLY A 198 -15.83 20.32 -19.21
N ARG A 199 -17.04 20.77 -19.51
CA ARG A 199 -17.53 22.12 -19.21
C ARG A 199 -18.85 22.03 -18.46
N GLY A 200 -19.02 22.88 -17.44
CA GLY A 200 -20.25 22.98 -16.65
C GLY A 200 -20.55 24.43 -16.24
N GLY A 201 -21.66 24.64 -15.54
CA GLY A 201 -22.12 25.99 -15.17
C GLY A 201 -21.18 26.77 -14.24
N PHE A 202 -20.30 26.08 -13.50
CA PHE A 202 -19.37 26.68 -12.54
C PHE A 202 -17.90 26.64 -12.99
N GLY A 203 -17.62 26.20 -14.22
CA GLY A 203 -16.26 26.20 -14.76
C GLY A 203 -15.95 25.02 -15.67
N GLU A 204 -14.66 24.78 -15.84
CA GLU A 204 -14.11 23.80 -16.78
C GLU A 204 -13.21 22.81 -16.05
N VAL A 205 -13.19 21.57 -16.54
CA VAL A 205 -12.31 20.51 -16.04
C VAL A 205 -11.23 20.28 -17.06
N TYR A 206 -9.98 20.32 -16.60
CA TYR A 206 -8.80 20.12 -17.45
C TYR A 206 -8.15 18.76 -17.15
N GLY A 207 -7.66 18.09 -18.20
CA GLY A 207 -6.69 17.02 -18.02
C GLY A 207 -5.37 17.63 -17.54
N CYS A 208 -4.73 17.07 -16.52
CA CYS A 208 -3.46 17.60 -16.02
C CYS A 208 -2.50 16.48 -15.62
N ARG A 209 -1.19 16.77 -15.68
CA ARG A 209 -0.13 15.87 -15.23
C ARG A 209 0.57 16.47 -14.03
N LYS A 210 0.64 15.77 -12.91
CA LYS A 210 1.38 16.23 -11.72
C LYS A 210 2.88 16.22 -12.01
N ALA A 211 3.55 17.35 -11.80
CA ALA A 211 4.93 17.56 -12.25
C ALA A 211 5.96 16.66 -11.54
N ASP A 212 5.72 16.31 -10.28
CA ASP A 212 6.66 15.59 -9.40
C ASP A 212 6.53 14.06 -9.45
N THR A 213 5.35 13.56 -9.81
CA THR A 213 5.07 12.12 -9.94
C THR A 213 4.84 11.70 -11.39
N GLY A 214 4.64 12.66 -12.30
CA GLY A 214 4.35 12.41 -13.70
C GLY A 214 3.03 11.70 -13.97
N LYS A 215 2.15 11.61 -12.97
CA LYS A 215 0.84 10.96 -13.04
C LYS A 215 -0.18 11.90 -13.69
N MET A 216 -0.95 11.35 -14.62
CA MET A 216 -2.17 11.97 -15.19
C MET A 216 -3.40 11.65 -14.35
#